data_AF-O86263-F1
#
_entry.id   AF-O86263-F1
#
_cell.length_a   1.000
_cell.length_b   1.000
_cell.length_c   1.000
_cell.angle_alpha   90.00
_cell.angle_beta   90.00
_cell.angle_gamma   90.00
#
_symmetry.space_group_name_H-M   'P 1'
#
loop_
_entity.id
_entity.type
_entity.pdbx_description
1 polymer ?
#
loop_
_entity_poly.entity_id
_entity_poly.type
_entity_poly.pdbx_seq_one_letter_code
_entity_poly.pdbx_strand_id
1 'polypeptide(L)'
;VDKVIFKTENGQGIAYYITTIFAELVLGFLASAIVMWFSRKREFRADDAGARLAGTSAMIGALQRLRSEQGVPVNMPDSLTAFGINAGLKKGLAGLFMSHPPLEQRIEALRRRG
;
A
#
# COMPACT_ATOMS: atom_id res chain seq x y z
N VAL A 1 -37.20 9.98 -13.19
CA VAL A 1 -37.41 9.30 -11.89
C VAL A 1 -37.13 10.26 -10.73
N ASP A 2 -36.03 11.02 -10.76
CA ASP A 2 -35.72 12.05 -9.73
C ASP A 2 -36.75 13.17 -9.55
N LYS A 3 -37.49 13.55 -10.60
CA LYS A 3 -38.49 14.62 -10.51
C LYS A 3 -39.80 14.22 -9.80
N VAL A 4 -40.05 12.92 -9.64
CA VAL A 4 -41.37 12.41 -9.22
C VAL A 4 -41.42 12.05 -7.73
N ILE A 5 -40.26 11.86 -7.09
CA ILE A 5 -40.19 11.35 -5.70
C ILE A 5 -39.77 12.43 -4.69
N PHE A 6 -38.89 13.37 -5.07
CA PHE A 6 -38.36 14.36 -4.13
C PHE A 6 -38.55 15.78 -4.68
N LYS A 7 -39.67 16.42 -4.30
CA LYS A 7 -39.91 17.86 -4.50
C LYS A 7 -38.75 18.66 -3.90
N THR A 8 -37.82 19.10 -4.74
CA THR A 8 -36.89 20.17 -4.37
C THR A 8 -36.87 21.20 -5.50
N GLU A 9 -37.41 22.37 -5.20
CA GLU A 9 -37.37 23.55 -6.05
C GLU A 9 -36.08 24.32 -5.69
N ASN A 10 -35.21 24.56 -6.68
CA ASN A 10 -34.03 25.44 -6.61
C ASN A 10 -32.74 24.87 -5.97
N GLY A 11 -32.13 23.85 -6.58
CA GLY A 11 -30.74 23.45 -6.31
C GLY A 11 -30.45 21.99 -6.68
N GLN A 12 -29.16 21.63 -6.76
CA GLN A 12 -28.75 20.21 -6.75
C GLN A 12 -29.30 19.57 -5.47
N GLY A 13 -30.30 18.70 -5.58
CA GLY A 13 -30.96 18.09 -4.42
C GLY A 13 -30.02 17.19 -3.62
N ILE A 14 -30.36 16.87 -2.38
CA ILE A 14 -29.55 16.01 -1.50
C ILE A 14 -29.19 14.66 -2.15
N ALA A 15 -30.08 14.12 -3.00
CA ALA A 15 -29.84 12.90 -3.77
C ALA A 15 -28.62 12.99 -4.71
N TYR A 16 -28.40 14.16 -5.31
CA TYR A 16 -27.23 14.41 -6.16
C TYR A 16 -25.93 14.32 -5.35
N TYR A 17 -25.89 14.96 -4.18
CA TYR A 17 -24.71 14.92 -3.31
C TYR A 17 -24.43 13.51 -2.79
N ILE A 18 -25.46 12.77 -2.35
CA ILE A 18 -25.30 11.38 -1.88
C ILE A 18 -24.74 10.51 -3.00
N THR A 19 -25.29 10.61 -4.20
CA THR A 19 -24.85 9.81 -5.36
C THR A 19 -23.40 10.16 -5.75
N THR A 20 -23.04 11.44 -5.70
CA THR A 20 -21.68 11.91 -6.03
C THR A 20 -20.65 11.41 -5.02
N ILE A 21 -20.91 11.59 -3.72
CA ILE A 21 -20.03 11.10 -2.64
C ILE A 21 -19.85 9.58 -2.74
N PHE A 22 -20.94 8.85 -2.98
CA PHE A 22 -20.86 7.41 -3.14
C PHE A 22 -19.99 7.01 -4.34
N ALA A 23 -20.18 7.66 -5.50
CA ALA A 23 -19.37 7.41 -6.68
C ALA A 23 -17.88 7.73 -6.44
N GLU A 24 -17.57 8.86 -5.79
CA GLU A 24 -16.20 9.25 -5.44
C GLU A 24 -15.51 8.21 -4.54
N LEU A 25 -16.21 7.71 -3.51
CA LEU A 25 -15.66 6.70 -2.61
C LEU A 25 -15.36 5.38 -3.34
N VAL A 26 -16.29 4.93 -4.18
CA VAL A 26 -16.12 3.68 -4.94
C VAL A 26 -14.97 3.83 -5.95
N LEU A 27 -14.96 4.90 -6.72
CA LEU A 27 -13.91 5.15 -7.72
C LEU A 27 -12.55 5.35 -7.05
N GLY A 28 -12.50 6.09 -5.94
CA GLY A 28 -11.28 6.29 -5.15
C GLY A 28 -10.71 4.98 -4.60
N PHE A 29 -11.57 4.10 -4.07
CA PHE A 29 -11.16 2.78 -3.62
C PHE A 29 -10.60 1.92 -4.76
N LEU A 30 -11.30 1.86 -5.91
CA LEU A 30 -10.85 1.12 -7.08
C LEU A 30 -9.52 1.65 -7.62
N ALA A 31 -9.37 2.97 -7.72
CA ALA A 31 -8.11 3.60 -8.12
C ALA A 31 -6.97 3.21 -7.16
N SER A 32 -7.21 3.26 -5.84
CA SER A 32 -6.22 2.87 -4.84
C SER A 32 -5.81 1.40 -4.97
N ALA A 33 -6.76 0.50 -5.26
CA ALA A 33 -6.51 -0.92 -5.42
C ALA A 33 -5.57 -1.19 -6.62
N ILE A 34 -5.79 -0.49 -7.74
CA ILE A 34 -4.94 -0.57 -8.93
C ILE A 34 -3.52 -0.06 -8.63
N VAL A 35 -3.39 1.09 -7.97
CA VAL A 35 -2.09 1.66 -7.60
C VAL A 35 -1.32 0.71 -6.68
N MET A 36 -1.98 0.16 -5.65
CA MET A 36 -1.36 -0.80 -4.73
C MET A 36 -0.94 -2.09 -5.45
N TRP A 37 -1.74 -2.58 -6.40
CA TRP A 37 -1.36 -3.74 -7.23
C TRP A 37 -0.12 -3.44 -8.08
N PHE A 38 -0.07 -2.29 -8.74
CA PHE A 38 1.09 -1.90 -9.55
C PHE A 38 2.35 -1.71 -8.69
N SER A 39 2.22 -1.15 -7.49
CA SER A 39 3.32 -1.03 -6.53
C SER A 39 3.94 -2.39 -6.20
N ARG A 40 3.09 -3.39 -5.87
CA ARG A 40 3.55 -4.77 -5.63
C ARG A 40 4.24 -5.37 -6.85
N LYS A 41 3.66 -5.21 -8.05
CA LYS A 41 4.24 -5.74 -9.29
C LYS A 41 5.62 -5.15 -9.58
N ARG A 42 5.80 -3.85 -9.36
CA ARG A 42 7.09 -3.17 -9.54
C ARG A 42 8.14 -3.71 -8.57
N GLU A 43 7.77 -3.98 -7.32
CA GLU A 43 8.69 -4.51 -6.31
C GLU A 43 9.25 -5.88 -6.71
N PHE A 44 8.39 -6.83 -7.10
CA PHE A 44 8.84 -8.15 -7.57
C PHE A 44 9.73 -8.06 -8.82
N ARG A 45 9.45 -7.10 -9.71
CA ARG A 45 10.30 -6.86 -10.88
C ARG A 45 11.67 -6.31 -10.50
N ALA A 46 11.74 -5.46 -9.46
CA ALA A 46 13.00 -4.95 -8.94
C ALA A 46 13.82 -6.08 -8.30
N ASP A 47 13.18 -6.96 -7.53
CA ASP A 47 13.82 -8.15 -6.96
C ASP A 47 14.38 -9.06 -8.06
N ASP A 48 13.59 -9.29 -9.11
CA ASP A 48 14.01 -10.10 -10.25
C ASP A 48 15.24 -9.49 -10.94
N ALA A 49 15.20 -8.18 -11.22
CA ALA A 49 16.32 -7.46 -11.82
C ALA A 49 17.57 -7.53 -10.94
N GLY A 50 17.44 -7.27 -9.63
CA GLY A 50 18.58 -7.34 -8.72
C GLY A 50 19.14 -8.76 -8.58
N ALA A 51 18.30 -9.79 -8.58
CA ALA A 51 18.77 -11.18 -8.61
C ALA A 51 19.42 -11.57 -9.96
N ARG A 52 19.04 -10.96 -11.09
CA ARG A 52 19.76 -11.11 -12.37
C ARG A 52 21.14 -10.48 -12.35
N LEU A 53 21.27 -9.33 -11.68
CA LEU A 53 22.52 -8.54 -11.66
C LEU A 53 23.51 -9.01 -10.60
N ALA A 54 23.03 -9.32 -9.38
CA ALA A 54 23.87 -9.68 -8.23
C ALA A 54 23.80 -11.17 -7.85
N GLY A 55 22.88 -11.92 -8.45
CA GLY A 55 22.62 -13.33 -8.13
C GLY A 55 21.44 -13.54 -7.16
N THR A 56 20.68 -14.60 -7.40
CA THR A 56 19.48 -14.95 -6.61
C THR A 56 19.78 -15.14 -5.13
N SER A 57 20.85 -15.87 -4.80
CA SER A 57 21.25 -16.13 -3.41
C SER A 57 21.65 -14.86 -2.66
N ALA A 58 22.35 -13.93 -3.33
CA ALA A 58 22.73 -12.65 -2.75
C ALA A 58 21.49 -11.78 -2.45
N MET A 59 20.53 -11.73 -3.38
CA MET A 59 19.28 -11.00 -3.17
C MET A 59 18.45 -11.60 -2.02
N ILE A 60 18.35 -12.94 -1.95
CA ILE A 60 17.68 -13.62 -0.82
C ILE A 60 18.35 -13.27 0.51
N GLY A 61 19.69 -13.30 0.57
CA GLY A 61 20.45 -12.92 1.76
C GLY A 61 20.20 -11.47 2.19
N ALA A 62 20.15 -10.54 1.23
CA ALA A 62 19.85 -9.13 1.48
C ALA A 62 18.44 -8.96 2.08
N LEU A 63 17.41 -9.60 1.51
CA LEU A 63 16.05 -9.53 2.03
C LEU A 63 15.91 -10.16 3.43
N GLN A 64 16.64 -11.25 3.69
CA GLN A 64 16.68 -11.88 5.02
C GLN A 64 17.34 -10.97 6.06
N ARG A 65 18.42 -10.27 5.69
CA ARG A 65 19.06 -9.27 6.54
C ARG A 65 18.15 -8.08 6.81
N LEU A 66 17.45 -7.58 5.80
CA LEU A 66 16.49 -6.49 5.97
C LEU A 66 15.35 -6.87 6.93
N ARG A 67 14.84 -8.10 6.80
CA ARG A 67 13.83 -8.63 7.72
C ARG A 67 14.32 -8.66 9.17
N SER A 68 15.57 -9.03 9.41
CA SER A 68 16.11 -9.06 10.78
C SER A 68 16.19 -7.65 11.40
N GLU A 69 16.31 -6.60 10.58
CA GLU A 69 16.34 -5.20 11.04
C GLU A 69 14.95 -4.63 11.31
N GLN A 70 13.91 -5.15 10.65
CA GLN A 70 12.54 -4.64 10.85
C GLN A 70 12.00 -4.84 12.28
N GLY A 71 12.59 -5.74 13.07
CA GLY A 71 12.21 -5.99 14.46
C GLY A 71 13.02 -5.20 15.50
N VAL A 72 14.04 -4.45 15.09
CA VAL A 72 14.90 -3.72 16.01
C VAL A 72 14.22 -2.42 16.40
N PRO A 73 14.05 -2.13 17.72
CA PRO A 73 13.53 -0.86 18.16
C PRO A 73 14.47 0.25 17.70
N VAL A 74 13.99 1.07 16.77
CA VAL A 74 14.68 2.28 16.32
C VAL A 74 14.57 3.28 17.46
N ASN A 75 15.64 3.45 18.24
CA ASN A 75 15.74 4.55 19.20
C ASN A 75 15.86 5.85 18.40
N MET A 76 14.72 6.46 18.11
CA MET A 76 14.65 7.69 17.34
C MET A 76 14.71 8.88 18.30
N PRO A 77 15.61 9.87 18.09
CA PRO A 77 15.61 11.12 18.84
C PRO A 77 14.26 11.84 18.72
N ASP A 78 13.79 12.45 19.81
CA ASP A 78 12.49 13.15 19.85
C ASP A 78 12.35 14.24 18.78
N SER A 79 13.46 14.89 18.40
CA SER A 79 13.49 15.89 17.32
C SER A 79 13.07 15.34 15.95
N LEU A 80 13.18 14.02 15.72
CA LEU A 80 12.80 13.40 14.46
C LEU A 80 11.33 12.96 14.42
N THR A 81 10.66 12.85 15.58
CA THR A 81 9.22 12.57 15.66
C THR A 81 8.37 13.71 15.09
N ALA A 82 8.86 14.95 15.18
CA ALA A 82 8.21 16.14 14.62
C ALA A 82 8.08 16.10 13.08
N PHE A 83 8.89 15.29 12.38
CA PHE A 83 8.79 15.07 10.93
C PHE A 83 7.74 13.99 10.56
N GLY A 84 6.95 13.51 11.52
CA GLY A 84 5.93 12.48 11.27
C GLY A 84 6.51 11.06 11.10
N ILE A 85 7.78 10.85 11.45
CA ILE A 85 8.42 9.53 11.42
C ILE A 85 8.00 8.77 12.70
N ASN A 86 6.83 8.13 12.64
CA ASN A 86 6.28 7.36 13.76
C ASN A 86 6.75 5.90 13.70
N ALA A 87 7.68 5.50 14.58
CA ALA A 87 8.23 4.15 14.64
C ALA A 87 7.22 3.07 15.12
N GLY A 88 6.05 3.48 15.64
CA GLY A 88 5.10 2.60 16.36
C GLY A 88 3.92 2.03 15.58
N LEU A 89 3.68 2.42 14.32
CA LEU A 89 2.52 1.94 13.54
C LEU A 89 2.77 0.57 12.89
N LYS A 90 3.05 -0.45 13.72
CA LYS A 90 3.19 -1.85 13.28
C LYS A 90 2.26 -2.75 14.09
N LYS A 91 0.97 -2.83 13.73
CA LYS A 91 0.13 -4.04 13.86
C LYS A 91 -1.30 -3.80 13.37
N GLY A 92 -1.81 -4.74 12.57
CA GLY A 92 -3.23 -4.85 12.21
C GLY A 92 -3.53 -4.40 10.77
N LEU A 93 -4.09 -3.19 10.63
CA LEU A 93 -4.61 -2.68 9.34
C LEU A 93 -3.50 -2.25 8.35
N ALA A 94 -2.25 -2.19 8.79
CA ALA A 94 -1.11 -1.87 7.94
C ALA A 94 -0.96 -2.83 6.74
N GLY A 95 -1.47 -4.06 6.84
CA GLY A 95 -1.51 -5.01 5.73
C GLY A 95 -2.20 -4.50 4.47
N LEU A 96 -3.28 -3.73 4.65
CA LEU A 96 -4.08 -3.19 3.55
C LEU A 96 -3.50 -1.90 2.97
N PHE A 97 -2.71 -1.16 3.74
CA PHE A 97 -2.03 0.07 3.32
C PHE A 97 -0.51 -0.10 3.13
N MET A 98 0.00 -1.34 3.18
CA MET A 98 1.41 -1.61 2.95
C MET A 98 1.69 -1.46 1.45
N SER A 99 2.45 -0.42 1.11
CA SER A 99 2.86 -0.12 -0.27
C SER A 99 3.74 -1.21 -0.90
N HIS A 100 4.27 -2.14 -0.10
CA HIS A 100 5.16 -3.21 -0.54
C HIS A 100 4.68 -4.59 -0.03
N PRO A 101 4.89 -5.66 -0.81
CA PRO A 101 4.59 -7.02 -0.36
C PRO A 101 5.50 -7.40 0.83
N PRO A 102 5.03 -8.25 1.76
CA PRO A 102 5.86 -8.78 2.84
C PRO A 102 7.16 -9.40 2.34
N LEU A 103 8.24 -9.25 3.12
CA LEU A 103 9.57 -9.73 2.74
C LEU A 103 9.59 -11.25 2.49
N GLU A 104 8.78 -12.00 3.22
CA GLU A 104 8.60 -13.44 3.08
C GLU A 104 8.11 -13.81 1.69
N GLN A 105 7.12 -13.07 1.16
CA GLN A 105 6.58 -13.32 -0.18
C GLN A 105 7.61 -13.03 -1.27
N ARG A 106 8.46 -12.02 -1.07
CA ARG A 106 9.56 -11.67 -1.98
C ARG A 106 10.66 -12.73 -1.99
N ILE A 107 11.07 -13.19 -0.80
CA ILE A 107 12.06 -14.27 -0.65
C ILE A 107 11.55 -15.55 -1.30
N GLU A 108 10.29 -15.91 -1.07
CA GLU A 108 9.67 -17.09 -1.66
C GLU A 108 9.59 -16.99 -3.20
N ALA A 109 9.23 -15.83 -3.74
CA ALA A 109 9.23 -15.60 -5.19
C ALA A 109 10.62 -15.81 -5.82
N LEU A 110 11.68 -15.34 -5.15
CA LEU A 110 13.06 -15.55 -5.60
C LEU A 110 13.50 -17.02 -5.50
N ARG A 111 13.09 -17.72 -4.44
CA ARG A 111 13.38 -19.17 -4.27
C ARG A 111 12.75 -20.03 -5.35
N ARG A 112 11.56 -19.68 -5.84
CA ARG A 112 10.89 -20.41 -6.93
C ARG A 112 11.48 -20.13 -8.31
N ARG A 113 12.27 -19.06 -8.46
CA ARG A 113 12.90 -18.67 -9.72
C ARG A 113 14.19 -19.45 -9.98
N GLY A 114 15.00 -19.66 -8.93
CA GLY A 114 16.27 -20.39 -8.99
C GLY A 114 16.06 -21.88 -8.82
#